data_AF-A0A182P1Z2-F1
#
_entry.id   AF-A0A182P1Z2-F1
#
_cell.length_a   1.000
_cell.length_b   1.000
_cell.length_c   1.000
_cell.angle_alpha   90.00
_cell.angle_beta   90.00
_cell.angle_gamma   90.00
#
_symmetry.space_group_name_H-M   'P 1'
#
loop_
_entity.id
_entity.type
_entity.pdbx_description
1 polymer ?
#
loop_
_entity_poly.entity_id
_entity_poly.type
_entity_poly.pdbx_seq_one_letter_code
_entity_poly.pdbx_strand_id
1 'polypeptide(L)'
;MESKFVLYIKFNGCIIVLLVGYYVTLSAHRWLTQTHSWNEYPFVVGLELRNHPIVDGLFQIMWITAVASLYQALWLEVELLLYPIGFMVGLEMFIIGAGDVIKRWNDEAEDCFLRRGQDAVVCFAILVYFYYTLYILKKLFRSKDRKTCVSQVATVHPLVRVQ
;
A
#
# COMPACT_ATOMS: atom_id res chain seq x y z
N MET A 1 15.22 -20.19 6.60
CA MET A 1 13.92 -19.72 7.14
C MET A 1 13.05 -20.93 7.34
N GLU A 2 12.56 -21.10 8.56
CA GLU A 2 11.62 -22.15 8.89
C GLU A 2 10.29 -21.92 8.14
N SER A 3 9.63 -23.01 7.74
CA SER A 3 8.36 -22.97 6.99
C SER A 3 7.28 -22.16 7.72
N LYS A 4 7.24 -22.25 9.05
CA LYS A 4 6.31 -21.49 9.90
C LYS A 4 6.50 -19.97 9.79
N PHE A 5 7.73 -19.52 9.68
CA PHE A 5 8.05 -18.09 9.56
C PHE A 5 7.63 -17.52 8.21
N VAL A 6 7.78 -18.30 7.13
CA VAL A 6 7.31 -17.94 5.79
C VAL A 6 5.79 -17.79 5.76
N LEU A 7 5.07 -18.73 6.37
CA LEU A 7 3.60 -18.67 6.49
C LEU A 7 3.16 -17.43 7.27
N TYR A 8 3.82 -17.13 8.39
CA TYR A 8 3.53 -15.95 9.20
C TYR A 8 3.70 -14.64 8.42
N ILE A 9 4.80 -14.47 7.69
CA ILE A 9 5.02 -13.26 6.88
C ILE A 9 3.91 -13.09 5.83
N LYS A 10 3.57 -14.16 5.11
CA LYS A 10 2.49 -14.12 4.11
C LYS A 10 1.15 -13.80 4.74
N PHE A 11 0.86 -14.36 5.92
CA PHE A 11 -0.36 -14.06 6.66
C PHE A 11 -0.49 -12.56 7.00
N ASN A 12 0.59 -11.91 7.44
CA ASN A 12 0.60 -10.46 7.67
C ASN A 12 0.35 -9.67 6.37
N GLY A 13 0.93 -10.10 5.25
CA GLY A 13 0.64 -9.54 3.93
C GLY A 13 -0.85 -9.68 3.55
N CYS A 14 -1.46 -10.84 3.81
CA CYS A 14 -2.89 -11.05 3.58
C CYS A 14 -3.77 -10.17 4.46
N ILE A 15 -3.41 -9.96 5.73
CA ILE A 15 -4.13 -9.02 6.61
C ILE A 15 -4.12 -7.62 6.00
N ILE A 16 -2.97 -7.16 5.50
CA ILE A 16 -2.86 -5.85 4.85
C ILE A 16 -3.79 -5.78 3.63
N VAL A 17 -3.80 -6.80 2.77
CA VAL A 17 -4.70 -6.85 1.61
C VAL A 17 -6.16 -6.78 2.04
N LEU A 18 -6.56 -7.51 3.09
CA LEU A 18 -7.94 -7.51 3.57
C LEU A 18 -8.34 -6.15 4.13
N LEU A 19 -7.50 -5.54 4.98
CA LEU A 19 -7.80 -4.25 5.60
C LEU A 19 -7.84 -3.11 4.57
N VAL A 20 -6.80 -3.00 3.75
CA VAL A 20 -6.71 -1.96 2.72
C VAL A 20 -7.75 -2.21 1.63
N GLY A 21 -7.92 -3.46 1.20
CA GLY A 21 -8.94 -3.82 0.22
C GLY A 21 -10.34 -3.48 0.68
N TYR A 22 -10.69 -3.79 1.94
CA TYR A 22 -11.97 -3.39 2.53
C TYR A 22 -12.17 -1.87 2.52
N TYR A 23 -11.16 -1.10 2.94
CA TYR A 23 -11.22 0.36 2.90
C TYR A 23 -11.42 0.89 1.47
N VAL A 24 -10.66 0.35 0.51
CA VAL A 24 -10.76 0.71 -0.90
C VAL A 24 -12.15 0.37 -1.46
N THR A 25 -12.75 -0.76 -1.10
CA THR A 25 -14.12 -1.11 -1.51
C THR A 25 -15.15 -0.14 -0.93
N LEU A 26 -15.02 0.24 0.34
CA LEU A 26 -15.91 1.23 0.95
C LEU A 26 -15.79 2.60 0.27
N SER A 27 -14.56 3.05 0.00
CA SER A 27 -14.31 4.30 -0.72
C SER A 27 -14.87 4.26 -2.14
N ALA A 28 -14.70 3.15 -2.86
CA ALA A 28 -15.30 2.95 -4.19
C ALA A 28 -16.83 3.05 -4.14
N HIS A 29 -17.46 2.42 -3.15
CA HIS A 29 -18.90 2.48 -2.98
C HIS A 29 -19.38 3.92 -2.71
N ARG A 30 -18.69 4.65 -1.84
CA ARG A 30 -18.98 6.07 -1.55
C ARG A 30 -18.85 6.92 -2.80
N TRP A 31 -17.74 6.79 -3.52
CA TRP A 31 -17.49 7.50 -4.78
C TRP A 31 -18.57 7.20 -5.83
N LEU A 32 -18.97 5.94 -6.01
CA LEU A 32 -20.05 5.56 -6.93
C LEU A 32 -21.39 6.18 -6.54
N THR A 33 -21.72 6.14 -5.25
CA THR A 33 -22.97 6.72 -4.73
C THR A 33 -23.00 8.24 -4.96
N GLN A 34 -21.90 8.92 -4.69
CA GLN A 34 -21.74 10.37 -4.88
C GLN A 34 -21.74 10.79 -6.35
N THR A 35 -21.15 9.98 -7.24
CA THR A 35 -21.17 10.24 -8.68
C THR A 35 -22.59 10.14 -9.25
N HIS A 36 -23.40 9.23 -8.70
CA HIS A 36 -24.80 9.08 -9.08
C HIS A 36 -25.68 10.26 -8.59
N SER A 37 -25.32 10.90 -7.47
CA SER A 37 -26.05 12.02 -6.86
C SER A 37 -25.45 13.40 -7.20
N TRP A 38 -24.92 13.58 -8.41
CA TRP A 38 -24.12 14.72 -8.92
C TRP A 38 -24.47 16.13 -8.39
N ASN A 39 -25.74 16.40 -8.05
CA ASN A 39 -26.21 17.70 -7.52
C ASN A 39 -25.88 17.96 -6.03
N GLU A 40 -25.48 16.95 -5.26
CA GLU A 40 -25.15 17.07 -3.83
C GLU A 40 -23.65 16.94 -3.57
N TYR A 41 -22.79 17.30 -4.53
CA TYR A 41 -21.35 17.30 -4.26
C TYR A 41 -21.04 18.47 -3.31
N PRO A 42 -20.65 18.25 -2.05
CA PRO A 42 -20.28 19.34 -1.18
C PRO A 42 -18.90 19.81 -1.67
N PHE A 43 -18.90 20.87 -2.48
CA PHE A 43 -17.70 21.63 -2.77
C PHE A 43 -17.28 22.31 -1.46
N VAL A 44 -16.61 21.56 -0.57
CA VAL A 44 -15.95 22.17 0.57
C VAL A 44 -14.76 22.94 -0.01
N VAL A 45 -14.98 24.25 -0.18
CA VAL A 45 -13.99 25.21 -0.64
C VAL A 45 -12.94 25.33 0.46
N GLY A 46 -11.84 24.61 0.30
CA GLY A 46 -10.71 24.66 1.23
C GLY A 46 -9.69 23.58 0.87
N LEU A 47 -8.77 23.90 -0.04
CA LEU A 47 -7.49 23.22 -0.32
C LEU A 47 -7.38 21.68 -0.35
N GLU A 48 -8.49 20.94 -0.35
CA GLU A 48 -8.49 19.49 -0.51
C GLU A 48 -8.64 19.17 -1.99
N LEU A 49 -7.51 18.93 -2.66
CA LEU A 49 -7.45 18.51 -4.08
C LEU A 49 -8.36 17.28 -4.39
N ARG A 50 -8.82 16.59 -3.35
CA ARG A 50 -9.75 15.44 -3.36
C ARG A 50 -11.23 15.79 -3.55
N ASN A 51 -11.61 17.07 -3.55
CA ASN A 51 -13.02 17.48 -3.69
C ASN A 51 -13.50 17.61 -5.15
N HIS A 52 -12.90 16.85 -6.08
CA HIS A 52 -13.37 16.78 -7.46
C HIS A 52 -13.61 15.31 -7.84
N PRO A 53 -14.81 14.94 -8.33
CA PRO A 53 -15.21 13.54 -8.53
C PRO A 53 -14.28 12.78 -9.50
N ILE A 54 -13.74 13.48 -10.50
CA ILE A 54 -12.75 12.90 -11.43
C ILE A 54 -11.42 12.62 -10.73
N VAL A 55 -10.93 13.55 -9.90
CA VAL A 55 -9.64 13.40 -9.21
C VAL A 55 -9.76 12.26 -8.19
N ASP A 56 -10.86 12.22 -7.44
CA ASP A 56 -11.14 11.14 -6.49
C ASP A 56 -11.25 9.78 -7.19
N GLY A 57 -11.91 9.72 -8.36
CA GLY A 57 -11.96 8.53 -9.19
C GLY A 57 -10.59 8.03 -9.67
N LEU A 58 -9.67 8.94 -10.05
CA LEU A 58 -8.30 8.58 -10.41
C LEU A 58 -7.55 7.98 -9.23
N PHE A 59 -7.64 8.61 -8.05
CA PHE A 59 -7.05 8.06 -6.83
C PHE A 59 -7.64 6.70 -6.45
N GLN A 60 -8.95 6.53 -6.61
CA GLN A 60 -9.64 5.28 -6.34
C GLN A 60 -9.15 4.15 -7.26
N ILE A 61 -8.99 4.41 -8.56
CA ILE A 61 -8.43 3.44 -9.52
C ILE A 61 -7.00 3.08 -9.13
N MET A 62 -6.16 4.06 -8.82
CA MET A 62 -4.77 3.80 -8.41
C MET A 62 -4.71 2.93 -7.15
N TRP A 63 -5.59 3.17 -6.16
CA TRP A 63 -5.68 2.35 -4.95
C TRP A 63 -6.13 0.91 -5.25
N ILE A 64 -7.13 0.72 -6.12
CA ILE A 64 -7.56 -0.61 -6.56
C ILE A 64 -6.41 -1.35 -7.24
N THR A 65 -5.70 -0.68 -8.17
CA THR A 65 -4.53 -1.26 -8.86
C THR A 65 -3.43 -1.63 -7.87
N ALA A 66 -3.17 -0.79 -6.87
CA ALA A 66 -2.15 -1.04 -5.86
C ALA A 66 -2.49 -2.24 -4.96
N VAL A 67 -3.76 -2.37 -4.52
CA VAL A 67 -4.23 -3.53 -3.75
C VAL A 67 -4.19 -4.81 -4.59
N ALA A 68 -4.64 -4.75 -5.84
CA ALA A 68 -4.58 -5.88 -6.76
C ALA A 68 -3.13 -6.33 -7.01
N SER A 69 -2.20 -5.38 -7.17
CA SER A 69 -0.77 -5.66 -7.31
C SER A 69 -0.22 -6.35 -6.06
N LEU A 70 -0.55 -5.86 -4.86
CA LEU A 70 -0.12 -6.51 -3.60
C LEU A 70 -0.67 -7.94 -3.48
N TYR A 71 -1.95 -8.15 -3.81
CA TYR A 71 -2.55 -9.48 -3.83
C TYR A 71 -1.80 -10.41 -4.81
N GLN A 72 -1.56 -9.95 -6.04
CA GLN A 72 -0.78 -10.70 -7.02
C GLN A 72 0.66 -10.96 -6.54
N ALA A 73 1.30 -10.00 -5.87
CA ALA A 73 2.64 -10.15 -5.30
C ALA A 73 2.71 -11.29 -4.28
N LEU A 74 1.68 -11.48 -3.45
CA LEU A 74 1.64 -12.54 -2.43
C LEU A 74 1.52 -13.94 -3.03
N TRP A 75 0.76 -14.06 -4.13
CA TRP A 75 0.52 -15.34 -4.82
C TRP A 75 1.62 -15.70 -5.81
N LEU A 76 2.05 -14.74 -6.62
CA LEU A 76 3.12 -14.92 -7.61
C LEU A 76 4.51 -14.82 -6.98
N GLU A 77 4.60 -14.30 -5.75
CA GLU A 77 5.86 -14.09 -5.02
C GLU A 77 6.84 -13.17 -5.77
N VAL A 78 6.31 -12.18 -6.49
CA VAL A 78 7.10 -11.22 -7.29
C VAL A 78 7.30 -9.93 -6.52
N GLU A 79 8.56 -9.54 -6.29
CA GLU A 79 8.88 -8.33 -5.53
C GLU A 79 8.45 -7.02 -6.21
N LEU A 80 8.44 -6.98 -7.55
CA LEU A 80 8.10 -5.78 -8.30
C LEU A 80 6.63 -5.34 -8.06
N LEU A 81 5.76 -6.29 -7.75
CA LEU A 81 4.34 -6.03 -7.51
C LEU A 81 4.07 -5.45 -6.11
N LEU A 82 5.09 -5.36 -5.23
CA LEU A 82 4.98 -4.69 -3.93
C LEU A 82 5.15 -3.16 -4.03
N TYR A 83 5.77 -2.64 -5.11
CA TYR A 83 6.02 -1.21 -5.24
C TYR A 83 4.75 -0.36 -5.35
N PRO A 84 3.71 -0.74 -6.12
CA PRO A 84 2.52 0.09 -6.27
C PRO A 84 1.84 0.45 -4.95
N ILE A 85 1.70 -0.53 -4.04
CA ILE A 85 1.08 -0.26 -2.73
C ILE A 85 1.98 0.57 -1.81
N GLY A 86 3.30 0.33 -1.83
CA GLY A 86 4.24 1.14 -1.05
C GLY A 86 4.31 2.59 -1.53
N PHE A 87 4.21 2.81 -2.85
CA PHE A 87 4.15 4.13 -3.46
C PHE A 87 2.85 4.86 -3.10
N MET A 88 1.69 4.19 -3.23
CA MET A 88 0.40 4.81 -2.91
C MET A 88 0.30 5.25 -1.45
N VAL A 89 0.75 4.41 -0.51
CA VAL A 89 0.80 4.80 0.91
C VAL A 89 1.73 5.98 1.13
N GLY A 90 2.90 6.01 0.46
CA GLY A 90 3.86 7.10 0.59
C GLY A 90 3.33 8.42 0.03
N LEU A 91 2.66 8.37 -1.11
CA LEU A 91 2.02 9.52 -1.73
C LEU A 91 0.90 10.07 -0.85
N GLU A 92 0.06 9.21 -0.28
CA GLU A 92 -1.02 9.60 0.63
C GLU A 92 -0.46 10.32 1.87
N MET A 93 0.61 9.76 2.48
CA MET A 93 1.26 10.39 3.62
C MET A 93 1.92 11.71 3.28
N PHE A 94 2.47 11.84 2.07
CA PHE A 94 3.03 13.10 1.59
C PHE A 94 1.94 14.16 1.42
N ILE A 95 0.79 13.80 0.84
CA ILE A 95 -0.36 14.70 0.68
C ILE A 95 -0.87 15.17 2.05
N ILE A 96 -1.05 14.24 3.01
CA ILE A 96 -1.50 14.57 4.37
C ILE A 96 -0.48 15.49 5.05
N GLY A 97 0.81 15.15 4.99
CA GLY A 97 1.87 15.96 5.60
C GLY A 97 1.98 17.36 4.99
N ALA A 98 1.89 17.48 3.67
CA ALA A 98 1.89 18.76 2.98
C ALA A 98 0.66 19.59 3.35
N GLY A 99 -0.53 18.96 3.41
CA GLY A 99 -1.76 19.61 3.84
C GLY A 99 -1.67 20.16 5.27
N ASP A 100 -1.14 19.36 6.20
CA ASP A 100 -0.95 19.78 7.59
C ASP A 100 0.06 20.93 7.72
N VAL A 101 1.14 20.94 6.92
CA VAL A 101 2.10 22.06 6.90
C VAL A 101 1.45 23.35 6.39
N ILE A 102 0.67 23.27 5.31
CA ILE A 102 -0.02 24.44 4.74
C ILE A 102 -1.05 25.00 5.71
N LYS A 103 -1.89 24.15 6.31
CA LYS A 103 -2.89 24.56 7.31
C LYS A 103 -2.23 25.22 8.53
N ARG A 104 -1.12 24.67 9.00
CA ARG A 104 -0.35 25.24 10.12
C ARG A 104 0.34 26.56 9.76
N TRP A 105 0.72 26.75 8.51
CA TRP A 105 1.26 28.02 8.01
C TRP A 105 0.19 29.11 7.93
N ASN A 106 -1.06 28.73 7.65
CA ASN A 106 -2.19 29.66 7.50
C ASN A 106 -2.97 29.91 8.81
N ASP A 107 -2.44 29.53 9.97
CA ASP A 107 -3.12 29.60 11.28
C ASP A 107 -4.46 28.81 11.38
N GLU A 108 -4.72 27.90 10.43
CA GLU A 108 -5.87 26.97 10.42
C GLU A 108 -5.55 25.66 11.14
N ALA A 109 -4.86 25.75 12.29
CA ALA A 109 -4.34 24.59 13.00
C ALA A 109 -5.43 23.66 13.61
N GLU A 110 -6.68 24.10 13.64
CA GLU A 110 -7.81 23.33 14.16
C GLU A 110 -8.25 22.19 13.22
N ASP A 111 -7.98 22.32 11.92
CA ASP A 111 -8.37 21.38 10.85
C ASP A 111 -7.24 20.44 10.40
N CYS A 112 -6.16 20.35 11.17
CA CYS A 112 -5.03 19.45 10.89
C CYS A 112 -5.39 17.98 11.18
N PHE A 113 -4.93 17.08 10.33
CA PHE A 113 -5.15 15.64 10.49
C PHE A 113 -4.30 15.08 11.65
N LEU A 114 -3.09 15.61 11.86
CA LEU A 114 -2.19 15.27 12.97
C LEU A 114 -2.33 16.26 14.15
N ARG A 115 -3.55 16.71 14.44
CA ARG A 115 -3.81 17.71 15.49
C ARG A 115 -3.36 17.25 16.88
N ARG A 116 -3.58 15.97 17.22
CA ARG A 116 -3.14 15.40 18.50
C ARG A 116 -1.89 14.57 18.29
N GLY A 117 -0.88 14.76 19.14
CA GLY A 117 0.35 13.97 19.07
C GLY A 117 0.12 12.45 19.17
N GLN A 118 -0.99 12.03 19.80
CA GLN A 118 -1.42 10.63 19.85
C GLN A 118 -1.79 10.08 18.46
N ASP A 119 -2.52 10.84 17.66
CA ASP A 119 -2.95 10.43 16.32
C ASP A 119 -1.73 10.30 15.38
N ALA A 120 -0.76 11.20 15.55
CA ALA A 120 0.50 11.13 14.82
C ALA A 120 1.33 9.89 15.17
N VAL A 121 1.41 9.53 16.45
CA VAL A 121 2.13 8.33 16.90
C VAL A 121 1.46 7.07 16.35
N VAL A 122 0.12 7.00 16.40
CA VAL A 122 -0.63 5.85 15.86
C VAL A 122 -0.44 5.73 14.35
N CYS A 123 -0.54 6.85 13.62
CA CYS A 123 -0.30 6.89 12.19
C CYS A 123 1.12 6.40 11.85
N PHE A 124 2.14 6.89 12.57
CA PHE A 124 3.52 6.47 12.38
C PHE A 124 3.72 4.98 12.68
N ALA A 125 3.12 4.46 13.76
CA ALA A 125 3.20 3.05 14.12
C ALA A 125 2.60 2.15 13.02
N ILE A 126 1.45 2.54 12.45
CA ILE A 126 0.81 1.82 11.35
C ILE A 126 1.71 1.84 10.10
N LEU A 127 2.30 2.98 9.76
CA LEU A 127 3.22 3.10 8.62
C LEU A 127 4.46 2.24 8.80
N VAL A 128 5.08 2.27 9.98
CA VAL A 128 6.25 1.45 10.29
C VAL A 128 5.89 -0.04 10.15
N TYR A 129 4.77 -0.47 10.71
CA TYR A 129 4.29 -1.85 10.59
C TYR A 129 4.07 -2.24 9.11
N PHE A 130 3.42 -1.37 8.34
CA PHE A 130 3.13 -1.59 6.93
C PHE A 130 4.41 -1.73 6.10
N TYR A 131 5.32 -0.74 6.18
CA TYR A 131 6.58 -0.77 5.42
C TYR A 131 7.52 -1.88 5.88
N TYR A 132 7.53 -2.21 7.17
CA TYR A 132 8.28 -3.35 7.69
C TYR A 132 7.78 -4.66 7.09
N THR A 133 6.46 -4.85 7.01
CA THR A 133 5.85 -6.04 6.39
C THR A 133 6.21 -6.15 4.91
N LEU A 134 6.10 -5.04 4.16
CA LEU A 134 6.53 -5.00 2.75
C LEU A 134 8.02 -5.31 2.58
N TYR A 135 8.87 -4.78 3.47
CA TYR A 135 10.31 -5.01 3.43
C TYR A 135 10.64 -6.50 3.63
N ILE A 136 10.01 -7.15 4.60
CA ILE A 136 10.23 -8.58 4.85
C ILE A 136 9.67 -9.43 3.70
N LEU A 137 8.51 -9.08 3.15
CA LEU A 137 7.95 -9.75 1.96
C LEU A 137 8.91 -9.66 0.77
N LYS A 138 9.46 -8.47 0.50
CA LYS A 138 10.47 -8.27 -0.55
C LYS A 138 11.69 -9.16 -0.34
N LYS A 139 12.22 -9.22 0.89
CA LYS A 139 13.37 -10.07 1.22
C LYS A 139 13.05 -11.56 1.06
N LEU A 140 11.83 -11.96 1.41
CA LEU A 140 11.35 -13.33 1.28
C LEU A 140 11.26 -13.75 -0.19
N PHE A 141 10.65 -12.92 -1.04
CA PHE A 141 10.49 -13.17 -2.48
C PHE A 141 11.84 -13.27 -3.20
N ARG A 142 12.73 -12.29 -2.96
CA ARG A 142 14.09 -12.29 -3.51
C ARG A 142 14.90 -13.53 -3.09
N SER A 143 14.71 -14.03 -1.87
CA SER A 143 15.37 -15.24 -1.41
C SER A 143 14.88 -16.50 -2.14
N LYS A 144 13.62 -16.53 -2.61
CA LYS A 144 13.07 -17.66 -3.36
C LYS A 144 13.56 -17.65 -4.80
N ASP A 145 13.53 -16.50 -5.48
CA ASP A 145 14.04 -16.36 -6.85
C ASP A 145 15.49 -16.85 -6.96
N ARG A 146 16.34 -16.47 -5.99
CA ARG A 146 17.73 -16.93 -5.94
C ARG A 146 17.85 -18.44 -5.77
N LYS A 147 16.99 -19.08 -4.96
CA LYS A 147 17.01 -20.53 -4.77
C LYS A 147 16.55 -21.26 -6.04
N THR A 148 15.50 -20.78 -6.68
CA THR A 148 14.99 -21.36 -7.95
C THR A 148 16.04 -21.27 -9.05
N CYS A 149 16.71 -20.12 -9.18
CA CYS A 149 17.80 -19.92 -10.13
C CYS A 149 18.99 -20.86 -9.88
N VAL A 150 19.44 -21.01 -8.62
CA VAL A 150 20.55 -21.93 -8.28
C VAL A 150 20.17 -23.39 -8.52
N SER A 151 18.93 -23.79 -8.21
CA SER A 151 18.45 -25.15 -8.49
C SER A 151 18.39 -25.45 -9.99
N GLN A 152 17.98 -24.49 -10.83
CA GLN A 152 17.95 -24.67 -12.29
C GLN A 152 19.36 -24.78 -12.89
N VAL A 153 20.34 -24.01 -12.41
CA VAL A 153 21.72 -24.13 -12.90
C VAL A 153 22.34 -25.48 -12.52
N ALA A 154 22.01 -26.01 -11.34
CA ALA A 154 22.49 -27.32 -10.90
C ALA A 154 21.90 -28.50 -11.69
N THR A 155 20.66 -28.39 -12.21
CA THR A 155 20.05 -29.44 -13.05
C THR A 155 20.48 -29.38 -14.51
N VAL A 156 20.88 -28.22 -15.03
CA VAL A 156 21.33 -28.06 -16.43
C VAL A 156 22.78 -28.50 -16.64
N HIS A 157 23.61 -28.50 -15.59
CA HIS A 157 24.96 -29.05 -15.64
C HIS A 157 25.12 -30.16 -14.59
N PRO A 158 24.70 -31.41 -14.88
CA PRO A 158 25.14 -32.52 -14.05
C PRO A 158 26.66 -32.58 -14.16
N LEU A 159 27.34 -32.34 -13.04
CA LEU A 159 28.78 -32.50 -12.91
C LEU A 159 29.14 -33.92 -13.37
N VAL A 160 29.62 -34.04 -14.60
CA VAL A 160 30.21 -35.27 -15.13
C VAL A 160 31.48 -35.50 -14.30
N ARG A 161 31.37 -36.38 -13.30
CA ARG A 161 32.49 -36.85 -12.52
C ARG A 161 33.27 -37.81 -13.42
N VAL A 162 34.33 -37.32 -14.03
CA VAL A 162 35.31 -38.16 -14.74
C VAL A 162 36.03 -38.98 -13.66
N GLN A 163 35.80 -40.29 -13.66
CA GLN A 163 36.59 -41.28 -12.92
C GLN A 163 37.90 -41.56 -13.65
#